data_AF-A0A928VB72-F1
#
_entry.id   AF-A0A928VB72-F1
#
_cell.length_a   1.000
_cell.length_b   1.000
_cell.length_c   1.000
_cell.angle_alpha   90.00
_cell.angle_beta   90.00
_cell.angle_gamma   90.00
#
_symmetry.space_group_name_H-M   'P 1'
#
loop_
_entity.id
_entity.type
_entity.pdbx_description
1 polymer ?
#
loop_
_entity_poly.entity_id
_entity_poly.type
_entity_poly.pdbx_seq_one_letter_code
_entity_poly.pdbx_strand_id
1 'polypeptide(L)'
;MLVPLSRKKFEDLIPFVGTGAQYKYCWGKFSDVLRRVLISISALAVILVIRAYFGTGEIKDVLEGVTFFISMFALVYWLWGPAVQAAVRNAACRRYKYAGFFRGEVFDVFVTDEVVSTQESVNNRGDLVVTENRERRINVEVGDETGFATRIQVPLKREHQAIRIGDTAEMLVMSDRPDLSRIAKVSDLFVSRVGVWVSDYPYLRRDEFEAVSRKLVEIEEEEYEPRSRRAARYEAQFEEPPTRKRIPKRR
;
A
#
# COMPACT_ATOMS: atom_id res chain seq x y z
N MET A 1 -6.23 -18.66 -5.27
CA MET A 1 -7.19 -18.17 -6.27
C MET A 1 -6.85 -16.75 -6.65
N LEU A 2 -6.79 -16.47 -7.96
CA LEU A 2 -6.59 -15.14 -8.53
C LEU A 2 -7.89 -14.67 -9.20
N VAL A 3 -8.48 -13.59 -8.70
CA VAL A 3 -9.69 -12.99 -9.24
C VAL A 3 -9.33 -11.69 -9.95
N PRO A 4 -9.54 -11.56 -11.28
CA PRO A 4 -9.23 -10.33 -11.98
C PRO A 4 -10.12 -9.19 -11.48
N LEU A 5 -9.51 -8.04 -11.21
CA LEU A 5 -10.22 -6.84 -10.75
C LEU A 5 -10.43 -5.87 -11.90
N SER A 6 -11.59 -5.21 -11.91
CA SER A 6 -11.86 -4.14 -12.86
C SER A 6 -10.94 -2.94 -12.58
N ARG A 7 -10.62 -2.19 -13.63
CA ARG A 7 -9.74 -1.02 -13.54
C ARG A 7 -10.25 0.01 -12.52
N LYS A 8 -11.56 0.23 -12.46
CA LYS A 8 -12.17 1.16 -11.51
C LYS A 8 -11.95 0.72 -10.07
N LYS A 9 -12.15 -0.57 -9.77
CA LYS A 9 -11.92 -1.13 -8.42
C LYS A 9 -10.46 -1.08 -8.01
N PHE A 10 -9.56 -1.31 -8.95
CA PHE A 10 -8.13 -1.14 -8.72
C PHE A 10 -7.75 0.30 -8.34
N GLU A 11 -8.33 1.30 -9.02
CA GLU A 11 -8.07 2.71 -8.74
C GLU A 11 -8.71 3.23 -7.44
N ASP A 12 -9.81 2.62 -7.02
CA ASP A 12 -10.40 2.86 -5.69
C ASP A 12 -9.43 2.35 -4.60
N LEU A 13 -8.91 1.12 -4.75
CA LEU A 13 -7.99 0.48 -3.81
C LEU A 13 -6.61 1.16 -3.71
N ILE A 14 -6.06 1.65 -4.83
CA ILE A 14 -4.79 2.39 -4.88
C ILE A 14 -5.06 3.87 -5.19
N PRO A 15 -5.03 4.74 -4.16
CA PRO A 15 -5.47 6.11 -4.29
C PRO A 15 -4.48 6.92 -5.12
N PHE A 16 -4.99 7.93 -5.83
CA PHE A 16 -4.17 8.84 -6.63
C PHE A 16 -3.26 9.70 -5.74
N VAL A 17 -3.82 10.21 -4.64
CA VAL A 17 -3.11 10.99 -3.63
C VAL A 17 -2.82 10.11 -2.42
N GLY A 18 -1.69 10.35 -1.76
CA GLY A 18 -1.30 9.62 -0.56
C GLY A 18 -2.39 9.62 0.52
N THR A 19 -2.72 8.46 1.09
CA THR A 19 -3.58 8.40 2.29
C THR A 19 -2.86 8.95 3.53
N GLY A 20 -3.59 9.22 4.61
CA GLY A 20 -2.98 9.62 5.89
C GLY A 20 -1.94 8.62 6.41
N ALA A 21 -2.16 7.31 6.20
CA ALA A 21 -1.19 6.27 6.54
C ALA A 21 0.08 6.34 5.69
N GLN A 22 -0.07 6.57 4.38
CA GLN A 22 1.04 6.74 3.45
C GLN A 22 1.84 8.01 3.72
N TYR A 23 1.15 9.10 4.06
CA TYR A 23 1.76 10.35 4.47
C TYR A 23 2.56 10.18 5.76
N LYS A 24 1.98 9.54 6.79
CA LYS A 24 2.68 9.23 8.06
C LYS A 24 3.92 8.37 7.82
N TYR A 25 3.84 7.38 6.94
CA TYR A 25 5.00 6.56 6.58
C TYR A 25 6.10 7.41 5.90
N CYS A 26 5.74 8.22 4.91
CA CYS A 26 6.72 9.08 4.22
C CYS A 26 7.28 10.18 5.11
N TRP A 27 6.56 10.59 6.16
CA TRP A 27 7.05 11.52 7.16
C TRP A 27 8.32 11.01 7.85
N GLY A 28 8.41 9.69 8.03
CA GLY A 28 9.63 9.01 8.47
C GLY A 28 10.00 9.32 9.91
N LYS A 29 11.32 9.33 10.19
CA LYS A 29 11.86 9.66 11.51
C LYS A 29 11.96 11.18 11.67
N PHE A 30 12.09 11.66 12.91
CA PHE A 30 12.28 13.09 13.19
C PHE A 30 13.51 13.68 12.46
N SER A 31 14.56 12.87 12.30
CA SER A 31 15.75 13.25 11.51
C SER A 31 15.42 13.57 10.05
N ASP A 32 14.46 12.86 9.44
CA ASP A 32 14.04 13.09 8.05
C ASP A 32 13.27 14.39 7.93
N VAL A 33 12.44 14.72 8.93
CA VAL A 33 11.74 16.00 9.03
C VAL A 33 12.75 17.14 9.13
N LEU A 34 13.71 17.02 10.05
CA LEU A 34 14.75 18.04 10.25
C LEU A 34 15.57 18.23 8.98
N ARG A 35 15.95 17.13 8.30
CA ARG A 35 16.65 17.19 7.01
C ARG A 35 15.84 17.95 5.96
N ARG A 36 14.53 17.71 5.87
CA ARG A 36 13.67 18.43 4.91
C ARG A 36 13.53 19.90 5.25
N VAL A 37 13.41 20.25 6.53
CA VAL A 37 13.39 21.65 6.99
C VAL A 37 14.71 22.36 6.64
N LEU A 38 15.85 21.70 6.85
CA LEU A 38 17.15 22.22 6.43
C LEU A 38 17.22 22.42 4.92
N ILE A 39 16.74 21.46 4.13
CA ILE A 39 16.63 21.61 2.67
C ILE A 39 15.76 22.81 2.29
N SER A 40 14.61 23.00 2.94
CA SER A 40 13.74 24.16 2.72
C SER A 40 14.45 25.49 2.99
N ILE A 41 15.17 25.60 4.11
CA ILE A 41 15.91 26.81 4.47
C ILE A 41 17.08 27.03 3.51
N SER A 42 17.84 25.99 3.17
CA SER A 42 18.95 26.07 2.20
C SER A 42 18.46 26.49 0.82
N ALA A 43 17.34 25.92 0.35
CA ALA A 43 16.73 26.31 -0.93
C ALA A 43 16.32 27.79 -0.93
N LEU A 44 15.71 28.27 0.16
CA LEU A 44 15.39 29.68 0.31
C LEU A 44 16.63 30.56 0.28
N ALA A 45 17.70 30.18 1.00
CA ALA A 45 18.96 30.91 0.98
C ALA A 45 19.56 31.01 -0.43
N VAL A 46 19.53 29.93 -1.20
CA VAL A 46 19.96 29.92 -2.61
C VAL A 46 19.12 30.86 -3.47
N ILE A 47 17.78 30.84 -3.32
CA ILE A 47 16.89 31.73 -4.07
C ILE A 47 17.19 33.21 -3.74
N LEU A 48 17.42 33.53 -2.45
CA LEU A 48 17.77 34.89 -2.01
C LEU A 48 19.14 35.34 -2.57
N VAL A 49 20.13 34.45 -2.61
CA VAL A 49 21.43 34.72 -3.23
C VAL A 49 21.25 34.99 -4.73
N ILE A 50 20.51 34.14 -5.45
CA ILE A 50 20.23 34.35 -6.89
C ILE A 50 19.55 35.71 -7.09
N ARG A 51 18.55 36.04 -6.27
CA ARG A 51 17.87 37.34 -6.32
C ARG A 51 18.84 38.51 -6.10
N ALA A 52 19.77 38.40 -5.16
CA ALA A 52 20.73 39.45 -4.85
C ALA A 52 21.73 39.71 -6.00
N TYR A 53 22.18 38.66 -6.69
CA TYR A 53 23.18 38.77 -7.76
C TYR A 53 22.57 39.07 -9.15
N PHE A 54 21.36 38.58 -9.45
CA PHE A 54 20.75 38.67 -10.78
C PHE A 54 19.59 39.68 -10.86
N GLY A 55 19.22 40.34 -9.77
CA GLY A 55 18.06 41.24 -9.68
C GLY A 55 18.29 42.70 -10.15
N THR A 56 19.00 42.93 -11.26
CA THR A 56 19.22 44.28 -11.81
C THR A 56 18.55 44.46 -13.18
N GLY A 57 17.92 45.63 -13.42
CA GLY A 57 17.29 46.00 -14.70
C GLY A 57 15.76 45.84 -14.78
N GLU A 58 15.20 45.97 -15.99
CA GLU A 58 13.74 45.96 -16.29
C GLU A 58 13.06 44.59 -16.07
N ILE A 59 13.83 43.52 -15.86
CA ILE A 59 13.32 42.15 -15.63
C ILE A 59 12.90 41.95 -14.15
N LYS A 60 13.19 42.92 -13.28
CA LYS A 60 13.05 42.83 -11.82
C LYS A 60 11.62 42.54 -11.35
N ASP A 61 10.60 43.16 -11.95
CA ASP A 61 9.21 43.02 -11.50
C ASP A 61 8.65 41.62 -11.77
N VAL A 62 8.97 41.04 -12.93
CA VAL A 62 8.59 39.66 -13.29
C VAL A 62 9.36 38.66 -12.43
N LEU A 63 10.66 38.90 -12.21
CA LEU A 63 11.49 38.05 -11.37
C LEU A 63 11.01 38.05 -9.91
N GLU A 64 10.54 39.19 -9.40
CA GLU A 64 10.07 39.33 -8.02
C GLU A 64 8.81 38.50 -7.73
N GLY A 65 7.81 38.55 -8.62
CA GLY A 65 6.61 37.72 -8.50
C GLY A 65 6.93 36.22 -8.57
N VAL A 66 7.73 35.79 -9.56
CA VAL A 66 8.09 34.38 -9.74
C VAL A 66 8.94 33.87 -8.56
N THR A 67 9.93 34.64 -8.13
CA THR A 67 10.79 34.25 -6.99
C THR A 67 10.00 34.17 -5.69
N PHE A 68 8.96 35.00 -5.49
CA PHE A 68 8.08 34.92 -4.33
C PHE A 68 7.36 33.56 -4.27
N PHE A 69 6.71 33.14 -5.35
CA PHE A 69 6.01 31.85 -5.39
C PHE A 69 6.98 30.69 -5.21
N ILE A 70 8.12 30.68 -5.92
CA ILE A 70 9.12 29.62 -5.78
C ILE A 70 9.65 29.55 -4.33
N SER A 71 9.90 30.70 -3.70
CA SER A 71 10.33 30.77 -2.30
C SER A 71 9.29 30.19 -1.35
N MET A 72 8.01 30.50 -1.56
CA MET A 72 6.90 29.94 -0.78
C MET A 72 6.82 28.41 -0.94
N PHE A 73 6.91 27.90 -2.17
CA PHE A 73 6.93 26.45 -2.43
C PHE A 73 8.15 25.76 -1.81
N ALA A 74 9.33 26.39 -1.86
CA ALA A 74 10.55 25.87 -1.26
C ALA A 74 10.47 25.82 0.28
N LEU A 75 9.93 26.87 0.91
CA LEU A 75 9.76 26.94 2.36
C LEU A 75 8.82 25.85 2.89
N VAL A 76 7.78 25.51 2.12
CA VAL A 76 6.77 24.51 2.50
C VAL A 76 7.15 23.09 2.01
N TYR A 77 8.33 22.90 1.41
CA TYR A 77 8.78 21.58 0.92
C TYR A 77 8.75 20.47 1.97
N TRP A 78 9.09 20.77 3.22
CA TRP A 78 9.01 19.78 4.30
C TRP A 78 7.60 19.19 4.48
N LEU A 79 6.56 19.95 4.12
CA LEU A 79 5.15 19.55 4.22
C LEU A 79 4.66 18.80 2.98
N TRP A 80 4.87 19.35 1.78
CA TRP A 80 4.35 18.72 0.56
C TRP A 80 5.24 17.59 0.02
N GLY A 81 6.53 17.57 0.35
CA GLY A 81 7.48 16.56 -0.13
C GLY A 81 7.04 15.12 0.18
N PRO A 82 6.65 14.77 1.42
CA PRO A 82 6.13 13.45 1.76
C PRO A 82 4.85 13.07 1.01
N ALA A 83 3.98 14.04 0.72
CA ALA A 83 2.78 13.80 -0.08
C ALA A 83 3.14 13.44 -1.52
N VAL A 84 4.10 14.14 -2.13
CA VAL A 84 4.60 13.80 -3.48
C VAL A 84 5.30 12.45 -3.48
N GLN A 85 6.09 12.13 -2.45
CA GLN A 85 6.74 10.83 -2.33
C GLN A 85 5.72 9.68 -2.30
N ALA A 86 4.62 9.85 -1.54
CA ALA A 86 3.52 8.89 -1.54
C ALA A 86 2.83 8.79 -2.92
N ALA A 87 2.55 9.93 -3.56
CA ALA A 87 1.94 9.96 -4.88
C ALA A 87 2.80 9.25 -5.94
N VAL A 88 4.11 9.45 -5.94
CA VAL A 88 5.04 8.77 -6.86
C VAL A 88 5.03 7.25 -6.64
N ARG A 89 5.01 6.80 -5.37
CA ARG A 89 4.91 5.37 -5.04
C ARG A 89 3.60 4.75 -5.52
N ASN A 90 2.48 5.47 -5.38
CA ASN A 90 1.18 5.02 -5.85
C ASN A 90 1.11 5.01 -7.39
N ALA A 91 1.65 6.04 -8.05
CA ALA A 91 1.74 6.10 -9.51
C ALA A 91 2.54 4.92 -10.09
N ALA A 92 3.62 4.51 -9.41
CA ALA A 92 4.39 3.33 -9.80
C ALA A 92 3.59 2.02 -9.74
N CYS A 93 2.56 1.94 -8.89
CA CYS A 93 1.60 0.82 -8.90
C CYS A 93 0.54 1.00 -9.98
N ARG A 94 0.02 2.23 -10.15
CA ARG A 94 -1.06 2.53 -11.13
C ARG A 94 -0.63 2.42 -12.59
N ARG A 95 0.68 2.39 -12.88
CA ARG A 95 1.23 2.18 -14.23
C ARG A 95 0.82 0.85 -14.86
N TYR A 96 0.59 -0.18 -14.03
CA TYR A 96 0.17 -1.50 -14.49
C TYR A 96 -1.28 -1.45 -14.94
N LYS A 97 -1.59 -2.03 -16.09
CA LYS A 97 -2.94 -1.95 -16.69
C LYS A 97 -3.94 -2.88 -16.00
N TYR A 98 -3.47 -4.04 -15.55
CA TYR A 98 -4.29 -5.09 -14.98
C TYR A 98 -3.92 -5.34 -13.53
N ALA A 99 -4.93 -5.70 -12.74
CA ALA A 99 -4.76 -6.08 -11.35
C ALA A 99 -5.67 -7.26 -11.01
N GLY A 100 -5.24 -8.07 -10.06
CA GLY A 100 -5.99 -9.20 -9.55
C GLY A 100 -6.03 -9.17 -8.03
N PHE A 101 -7.13 -9.63 -7.47
CA PHE A 101 -7.23 -9.98 -6.07
C PHE A 101 -6.69 -11.40 -5.91
N PHE A 102 -5.59 -11.54 -5.17
CA PHE A 102 -5.03 -12.81 -4.80
C PHE A 102 -5.56 -13.23 -3.44
N ARG A 103 -5.99 -14.48 -3.34
CA ARG A 103 -6.32 -15.15 -2.08
C ARG A 103 -5.65 -16.52 -2.07
N GLY A 104 -4.79 -16.76 -1.10
CA GLY A 104 -4.07 -18.00 -0.95
C GLY A 104 -3.79 -18.29 0.52
N GLU A 105 -2.77 -19.11 0.76
CA GLU A 105 -2.38 -19.52 2.10
C GLU A 105 -0.92 -19.14 2.37
N VAL A 106 -0.62 -18.91 3.65
CA VAL A 106 0.75 -18.76 4.13
C VAL A 106 1.41 -20.13 4.15
N PHE A 107 2.44 -20.31 3.31
CA PHE A 107 3.22 -21.54 3.24
C PHE A 107 4.31 -21.59 4.30
N ASP A 108 5.02 -20.47 4.49
CA ASP A 108 6.10 -20.40 5.45
C ASP A 108 6.26 -18.99 6.04
N VAL A 109 6.74 -18.92 7.28
CA VAL A 109 7.01 -17.69 8.01
C VAL A 109 8.30 -17.83 8.79
N PHE A 110 9.29 -17.02 8.44
CA PHE A 110 10.59 -17.03 9.12
C PHE A 110 11.18 -15.64 9.28
N VAL A 111 12.02 -15.48 10.30
CA VAL A 111 12.68 -14.21 10.63
C VAL A 111 14.14 -14.27 10.17
N THR A 112 14.58 -13.23 9.48
CA THR A 112 15.97 -13.03 9.07
C THR A 112 16.52 -11.75 9.67
N ASP A 113 17.78 -11.79 10.07
CA ASP A 113 18.52 -10.59 10.48
C ASP A 113 19.19 -9.98 9.25
N GLU A 114 18.80 -8.76 8.88
CA GLU A 114 19.42 -8.03 7.77
C GLU A 114 20.27 -6.88 8.33
N VAL A 115 21.49 -6.72 7.81
CA VAL A 115 22.38 -5.62 8.21
C VAL A 115 21.91 -4.35 7.49
N VAL A 116 21.24 -3.45 8.21
CA VAL A 116 20.58 -2.27 7.63
C VAL A 116 21.54 -1.08 7.52
N SER A 117 22.52 -0.97 8.41
CA SER A 117 23.58 0.04 8.29
C SER A 117 24.81 -0.35 9.11
N THR A 118 25.97 -0.10 8.55
CA THR A 118 27.26 -0.20 9.24
C THR A 118 27.66 1.21 9.64
N GLN A 119 27.68 1.51 10.94
CA GLN A 119 28.18 2.79 11.43
C GLN A 119 29.58 2.59 12.00
N GLU A 120 30.56 3.22 11.38
CA GLU A 120 31.90 3.37 11.94
C GLU A 120 31.86 4.53 12.94
N SER A 121 31.94 4.22 14.24
CA SER A 121 31.98 5.21 15.31
C SER A 121 33.32 5.10 16.03
N VAL A 122 33.84 6.21 16.53
CA VAL A 122 35.14 6.23 17.23
C VAL A 122 34.88 6.19 18.73
N ASN A 123 35.53 5.28 19.46
CA ASN A 123 35.42 5.23 20.92
C ASN A 123 36.15 6.43 21.57
N ASN A 124 35.95 6.66 22.87
CA ASN A 124 36.63 7.73 23.62
C ASN A 124 38.17 7.60 23.68
N ARG A 125 38.74 6.52 23.12
CA ARG A 125 40.18 6.24 23.03
C ARG A 125 40.74 6.42 21.61
N GLY A 126 39.90 6.77 20.63
CA GLY A 126 40.32 6.98 19.25
C GLY A 126 40.26 5.74 18.35
N ASP A 127 39.77 4.60 18.84
CA ASP A 127 39.64 3.38 18.03
C ASP A 127 38.34 3.40 17.21
N LEU A 128 38.43 3.04 15.94
CA LEU A 128 37.29 2.80 15.06
C LEU A 128 36.54 1.53 15.52
N VAL A 129 35.31 1.71 15.99
CA VAL A 129 34.36 0.66 16.34
C VAL A 129 33.26 0.62 15.29
N VAL A 130 33.23 -0.47 14.54
CA VAL A 130 32.19 -0.75 13.56
C VAL A 130 30.97 -1.32 14.29
N THR A 131 29.91 -0.54 14.43
CA THR A 131 28.64 -0.99 14.99
C THR A 131 27.69 -1.35 13.86
N GLU A 132 27.45 -2.65 13.67
CA GLU A 132 26.45 -3.16 12.73
C GLU A 132 25.04 -3.02 13.32
N ASN A 133 24.22 -2.18 12.69
CA ASN A 133 22.80 -2.08 13.03
C ASN A 133 22.02 -3.16 12.26
N ARG A 134 21.73 -4.27 12.95
CA ARG A 134 20.94 -5.39 12.42
C ARG A 134 19.45 -5.16 12.72
N GLU A 135 18.62 -5.16 11.68
CA GLU A 135 17.17 -5.11 11.83
C GLU A 135 16.59 -6.50 11.58
N ARG A 136 15.74 -6.95 12.51
CA ARG A 136 15.00 -8.20 12.35
C ARG A 136 13.86 -7.99 11.37
N ARG A 137 13.81 -8.81 10.32
CA ARG A 137 12.78 -8.78 9.29
C ARG A 137 12.05 -10.10 9.23
N ILE A 138 10.73 -10.04 9.13
CA ILE A 138 9.88 -11.21 8.90
C ILE A 138 9.72 -11.42 7.40
N ASN A 139 9.79 -12.68 6.99
CA ASN A 139 9.54 -13.14 5.64
C ASN A 139 8.31 -14.01 5.68
N VAL A 140 7.33 -13.66 4.86
CA VAL A 140 6.08 -14.41 4.72
C VAL A 140 6.01 -14.88 3.29
N GLU A 141 6.02 -16.20 3.10
CA GLU A 141 5.82 -16.85 1.81
C GLU A 141 4.36 -17.27 1.69
N VAL A 142 3.74 -16.85 0.61
CA VAL A 142 2.33 -17.13 0.34
C VAL A 142 2.19 -17.66 -1.07
N GLY A 143 1.19 -18.51 -1.28
CA GLY A 143 0.83 -18.92 -2.61
C GLY A 143 -0.53 -19.59 -2.64
N ASP A 144 -0.89 -20.05 -3.83
CA ASP A 144 -2.16 -20.72 -4.05
C ASP A 144 -2.02 -21.99 -4.88
N GLU A 145 -3.13 -22.71 -4.97
CA GLU A 145 -3.25 -23.94 -5.75
C GLU A 145 -3.08 -23.72 -7.27
N THR A 146 -3.15 -22.47 -7.75
CA THR A 146 -2.94 -22.15 -9.17
C THR A 146 -1.46 -22.05 -9.55
N GLY A 147 -0.56 -22.19 -8.56
CA GLY A 147 0.88 -22.19 -8.75
C GLY A 147 1.52 -20.80 -8.64
N PHE A 148 0.78 -19.77 -8.24
CA PHE A 148 1.39 -18.48 -7.92
C PHE A 148 1.94 -18.51 -6.49
N ALA A 149 3.23 -18.17 -6.34
CA ALA A 149 3.88 -18.01 -5.05
C ALA A 149 4.69 -16.72 -5.02
N THR A 150 4.67 -16.03 -3.88
CA THR A 150 5.44 -14.80 -3.66
C THR A 150 5.90 -14.69 -2.22
N ARG A 151 7.00 -13.98 -2.01
CA ARG A 151 7.56 -13.68 -0.69
C ARG A 151 7.48 -12.19 -0.41
N ILE A 152 7.06 -11.84 0.79
CA ILE A 152 7.07 -10.47 1.30
C ILE A 152 7.98 -10.40 2.51
N GLN A 153 8.92 -9.45 2.48
CA GLN A 153 9.86 -9.20 3.57
C GLN A 153 9.60 -7.81 4.15
N VAL A 154 9.40 -7.73 5.47
CA VAL A 154 9.12 -6.47 6.17
C VAL A 154 9.79 -6.41 7.54
N PRO A 155 10.03 -5.21 8.11
CA PRO A 155 10.50 -5.07 9.48
C PRO A 155 9.56 -5.78 10.47
N LEU A 156 10.13 -6.61 11.35
CA LEU A 156 9.38 -7.42 12.30
C LEU A 156 8.65 -6.52 13.31
N LYS A 157 7.32 -6.59 13.32
CA LYS A 157 6.48 -5.93 14.33
C LYS A 157 5.84 -6.98 15.24
N ARG A 158 5.41 -6.55 16.44
CA ARG A 158 4.72 -7.42 17.41
C ARG A 158 3.45 -8.05 16.83
N GLU A 159 2.71 -7.30 16.02
CA GLU A 159 1.48 -7.77 15.34
C GLU A 159 1.74 -8.96 14.41
N HIS A 160 2.94 -9.09 13.85
CA HIS A 160 3.27 -10.18 12.91
C HIS A 160 3.49 -11.53 13.59
N GLN A 161 3.69 -11.58 14.91
CA GLN A 161 3.92 -12.82 15.64
C GLN A 161 2.68 -13.75 15.68
N ALA A 162 1.51 -13.22 15.38
CA ALA A 162 0.26 -13.96 15.42
C ALA A 162 -0.03 -14.73 14.10
N ILE A 163 0.75 -14.48 13.04
CA ILE A 163 0.63 -15.13 11.73
C ILE A 163 1.11 -16.57 11.84
N ARG A 164 0.35 -17.51 11.29
CA ARG A 164 0.67 -18.94 11.26
C ARG A 164 0.63 -19.49 9.84
N ILE A 165 1.35 -20.59 9.64
CA ILE A 165 1.26 -21.39 8.41
C ILE A 165 -0.17 -21.91 8.25
N GLY A 166 -0.69 -21.87 7.02
CA GLY A 166 -2.08 -22.20 6.69
C GLY A 166 -3.07 -21.05 6.92
N ASP A 167 -2.62 -19.89 7.41
CA ASP A 167 -3.51 -18.72 7.50
C ASP A 167 -3.87 -18.22 6.10
N THR A 168 -5.12 -17.81 5.91
CA THR A 168 -5.58 -17.19 4.67
C THR A 168 -4.90 -15.84 4.46
N ALA A 169 -4.26 -15.70 3.32
CA ALA A 169 -3.46 -14.56 2.89
C ALA A 169 -4.08 -13.92 1.65
N GLU A 170 -4.35 -12.62 1.72
CA GLU A 170 -4.97 -11.84 0.66
C GLU A 170 -4.09 -10.67 0.25
N MET A 171 -3.97 -10.40 -1.04
CA MET A 171 -3.24 -9.22 -1.53
C MET A 171 -3.76 -8.77 -2.89
N LEU A 172 -3.35 -7.57 -3.29
CA LEU A 172 -3.54 -7.09 -4.65
C LEU A 172 -2.27 -7.36 -5.47
N VAL A 173 -2.44 -8.09 -6.55
CA VAL A 173 -1.38 -8.35 -7.54
C VAL A 173 -1.58 -7.48 -8.77
N MET A 174 -0.49 -7.06 -9.39
CA MET A 174 -0.49 -6.15 -10.54
C MET A 174 0.28 -6.78 -11.70
N SER A 175 -0.24 -6.63 -12.90
CA SER A 175 0.32 -7.22 -14.12
C SER A 175 0.20 -6.27 -15.31
N ASP A 176 1.12 -6.45 -16.26
CA ASP A 176 1.05 -5.86 -17.60
C ASP A 176 0.19 -6.71 -18.55
N ARG A 177 -0.20 -7.93 -18.16
CA ARG A 177 -0.99 -8.86 -18.98
C ARG A 177 -2.42 -9.04 -18.45
N PRO A 178 -3.42 -9.19 -19.33
CA PRO A 178 -4.82 -9.34 -18.93
C PRO A 178 -5.11 -10.68 -18.25
N ASP A 179 -4.33 -11.71 -18.57
CA ASP A 179 -4.47 -13.07 -18.04
C ASP A 179 -3.83 -13.26 -16.66
N LEU A 180 -3.16 -12.23 -16.13
CA LEU A 180 -2.39 -12.28 -14.88
C LEU A 180 -1.33 -13.40 -14.85
N SER A 181 -0.93 -13.92 -16.01
CA SER A 181 0.07 -15.01 -16.12
C SER A 181 1.44 -14.62 -15.56
N ARG A 182 1.73 -13.32 -15.57
CA ARG A 182 2.96 -12.76 -15.01
C ARG A 182 2.61 -11.64 -14.04
N ILE A 183 2.84 -11.87 -12.76
CA ILE A 183 2.71 -10.81 -11.76
C ILE A 183 3.98 -9.96 -11.75
N ALA A 184 3.82 -8.66 -11.96
CA ALA A 184 4.91 -7.70 -12.03
C ALA A 184 5.17 -7.01 -10.68
N LYS A 185 4.12 -6.82 -9.88
CA LYS A 185 4.21 -6.20 -8.56
C LYS A 185 3.11 -6.72 -7.64
N VAL A 186 3.42 -6.80 -6.35
CA VAL A 186 2.46 -7.14 -5.28
C VAL A 186 2.31 -5.96 -4.33
N SER A 187 1.15 -5.85 -3.70
CA SER A 187 0.82 -4.81 -2.72
C SER A 187 1.11 -5.28 -1.28
N ASP A 188 0.38 -4.70 -0.32
CA ASP A 188 0.29 -5.18 1.05
C ASP A 188 -0.36 -6.56 1.11
N LEU A 189 0.14 -7.40 2.01
CA LEU A 189 -0.46 -8.68 2.37
C LEU A 189 -1.36 -8.50 3.60
N PHE A 190 -2.57 -9.01 3.52
CA PHE A 190 -3.56 -9.04 4.59
C PHE A 190 -3.78 -10.49 5.02
N VAL A 191 -3.60 -10.77 6.31
CA VAL A 191 -3.86 -12.10 6.88
C VAL A 191 -5.23 -12.08 7.55
N SER A 192 -6.25 -12.58 6.86
CA SER A 192 -7.66 -12.37 7.20
C SER A 192 -8.03 -12.94 8.57
N ARG A 193 -7.47 -14.09 8.96
CA ARG A 193 -7.77 -14.74 10.26
C ARG A 193 -7.44 -13.85 11.45
N VAL A 194 -6.34 -13.09 11.36
CA VAL A 194 -5.81 -12.28 12.48
C VAL A 194 -6.05 -10.78 12.26
N GLY A 195 -6.44 -10.37 11.05
CA GLY A 195 -6.61 -8.97 10.69
C GLY A 195 -5.30 -8.19 10.63
N VAL A 196 -4.18 -8.87 10.35
CA VAL A 196 -2.84 -8.27 10.38
C VAL A 196 -2.39 -7.93 8.97
N TRP A 197 -1.81 -6.73 8.84
CA TRP A 197 -1.25 -6.24 7.59
C TRP A 197 0.28 -6.37 7.58
N VAL A 198 0.80 -7.02 6.56
CA VAL A 198 2.23 -7.24 6.32
C VAL A 198 2.62 -6.44 5.07
N SER A 199 3.23 -5.28 5.30
CA SER A 199 3.72 -4.39 4.24
C SER A 199 4.86 -3.52 4.74
N ASP A 200 5.83 -3.27 3.87
CA ASP A 200 6.85 -2.24 4.11
C ASP A 200 6.23 -0.86 3.92
N TYR A 201 5.42 -0.66 2.89
CA TYR A 201 4.71 0.59 2.61
C TYR A 201 3.22 0.32 2.42
N PRO A 202 2.30 1.04 3.08
CA PRO A 202 0.86 0.78 2.98
C PRO A 202 0.29 1.27 1.65
N TYR A 203 0.36 0.45 0.60
CA TYR A 203 -0.15 0.80 -0.73
C TYR A 203 -1.67 0.88 -0.80
N LEU A 204 -2.37 0.04 -0.05
CA LEU A 204 -3.81 -0.14 -0.13
C LEU A 204 -4.57 0.74 0.83
N ARG A 205 -5.76 1.16 0.38
CA ARG A 205 -6.83 1.61 1.26
C ARG A 205 -7.42 0.41 1.98
N ARG A 206 -6.91 0.16 3.19
CA ARG A 206 -7.22 -1.02 4.01
C ARG A 206 -8.73 -1.16 4.27
N ASP A 207 -9.42 -0.04 4.50
CA ASP A 207 -10.86 0.05 4.66
C ASP A 207 -11.64 -0.52 3.48
N GLU A 208 -11.26 -0.12 2.26
CA GLU A 208 -11.93 -0.59 1.05
C GLU A 208 -11.52 -2.01 0.68
N PHE A 209 -10.27 -2.37 0.92
CA PHE A 209 -9.77 -3.72 0.68
C PHE A 209 -10.49 -4.75 1.56
N GLU A 210 -10.60 -4.49 2.86
CA GLU A 210 -11.33 -5.36 3.80
C GLU A 210 -12.82 -5.47 3.41
N ALA A 211 -13.42 -4.41 2.86
CA ALA A 211 -14.79 -4.46 2.36
C ALA A 211 -14.93 -5.34 1.10
N VAL A 212 -13.92 -5.37 0.23
CA VAL A 212 -13.88 -6.28 -0.92
C VAL A 212 -13.66 -7.72 -0.47
N SER A 213 -12.74 -7.94 0.46
CA SER A 213 -12.46 -9.24 1.08
C SER A 213 -13.73 -9.87 1.67
N ARG A 214 -14.45 -9.14 2.55
CA ARG A 214 -15.70 -9.63 3.15
C ARG A 214 -16.75 -10.03 2.11
N LYS A 215 -16.90 -9.25 1.04
CA LYS A 215 -17.86 -9.57 -0.04
C LYS A 215 -17.49 -10.84 -0.79
N LEU A 216 -16.20 -11.10 -1.01
CA LEU A 216 -15.76 -12.33 -1.67
C LEU A 216 -16.03 -13.56 -0.79
N VAL A 217 -15.82 -13.43 0.52
CA VAL A 217 -16.16 -14.50 1.48
C VAL A 217 -17.67 -14.77 1.51
N GLU A 218 -18.51 -13.73 1.57
CA GLU A 218 -19.97 -13.87 1.54
C GLU A 218 -20.47 -14.60 0.27
N ILE A 219 -19.91 -14.28 -0.89
CA ILE A 219 -20.28 -14.93 -2.16
C ILE A 219 -19.92 -16.42 -2.16
N GLU A 220 -18.74 -16.78 -1.66
CA GLU A 220 -18.33 -18.18 -1.53
C GLU A 220 -19.24 -18.96 -0.56
N GLU A 221 -19.60 -18.36 0.58
CA GLU A 221 -20.50 -18.98 1.55
C GLU A 221 -21.90 -19.21 0.98
N GLU A 222 -22.46 -18.25 0.22
CA GLU A 222 -23.76 -18.40 -0.44
C GLU A 222 -23.77 -19.45 -1.57
N GLU A 223 -22.64 -19.65 -2.24
CA GLU A 223 -22.49 -20.65 -3.30
C GLU A 223 -22.34 -22.07 -2.73
N TYR A 224 -21.64 -22.21 -1.61
CA TYR A 224 -21.48 -23.48 -0.89
C TYR A 224 -22.65 -23.82 0.04
N GLU A 225 -23.58 -22.89 0.30
CA GLU A 225 -24.74 -23.17 1.13
C GLU A 225 -25.63 -24.24 0.47
N PRO A 226 -25.92 -25.37 1.17
CA PRO A 226 -26.78 -26.42 0.61
C PRO A 226 -28.13 -25.81 0.20
N ARG A 227 -28.62 -26.14 -1.00
CA ARG A 227 -29.91 -25.62 -1.52
C ARG A 227 -31.06 -25.72 -0.52
N SER A 228 -31.06 -26.73 0.35
CA SER A 228 -32.05 -26.91 1.42
C SER A 228 -32.01 -25.80 2.47
N ARG A 229 -30.83 -25.35 2.90
CA ARG A 229 -30.69 -24.24 3.86
C ARG A 229 -31.02 -22.90 3.21
N ARG A 230 -30.59 -22.69 1.97
CA ARG A 230 -30.94 -21.49 1.21
C ARG A 230 -32.45 -21.38 0.99
N ALA A 231 -33.11 -22.48 0.62
CA ALA A 231 -34.56 -22.55 0.49
C ALA A 231 -35.27 -22.29 1.83
N ALA A 232 -34.83 -22.91 2.92
CA ALA A 232 -35.39 -22.70 4.25
C ALA A 232 -35.23 -21.25 4.76
N ARG A 233 -34.11 -20.59 4.45
CA ARG A 233 -33.88 -19.17 4.78
C ARG A 233 -34.80 -18.26 3.98
N TYR A 234 -35.00 -18.53 2.69
CA TYR A 234 -35.97 -17.82 1.85
C TYR A 234 -37.42 -18.05 2.34
N GLU A 235 -37.79 -19.28 2.70
CA GLU A 235 -39.11 -19.61 3.25
C GLU A 235 -39.33 -18.99 4.64
N ALA A 236 -38.29 -18.84 5.46
CA ALA A 236 -38.37 -18.15 6.74
C ALA A 236 -38.45 -16.61 6.59
N GLN A 237 -37.89 -16.06 5.52
CA GLN A 237 -37.91 -14.62 5.24
C GLN A 237 -39.22 -14.14 4.58
N PHE A 238 -39.99 -15.06 3.99
CA PHE A 238 -41.30 -14.81 3.40
C PHE A 238 -42.32 -15.80 3.99
N GLU A 239 -43.11 -15.36 4.98
CA GLU A 239 -44.14 -16.19 5.64
C GLU A 239 -45.15 -16.83 4.68
N GLU A 240 -45.29 -16.30 3.46
CA GLU A 240 -46.01 -16.94 2.36
C GLU A 240 -45.09 -17.18 1.15
N PRO A 241 -45.02 -18.41 0.61
CA PRO A 241 -44.30 -18.65 -0.62
C PRO A 241 -44.93 -17.81 -1.74
N PRO A 242 -44.14 -17.12 -2.59
CA PRO A 242 -44.69 -16.33 -3.67
C PRO A 242 -45.56 -17.23 -4.54
N THR A 243 -46.85 -16.92 -4.62
CA THR A 243 -47.79 -17.66 -5.46
C THR A 243 -47.28 -17.63 -6.89
N ARG A 244 -46.74 -18.78 -7.36
CA ARG A 244 -46.36 -18.95 -8.76
C ARG A 244 -47.63 -18.80 -9.59
N LYS A 245 -47.87 -17.59 -10.11
CA LYS A 245 -48.90 -17.36 -11.13
C LYS A 245 -48.56 -18.25 -12.31
N ARG A 246 -49.30 -19.34 -12.48
CA ARG A 246 -49.24 -20.17 -13.68
C ARG A 246 -49.51 -19.24 -14.86
N ILE A 247 -48.52 -19.09 -15.73
CA ILE A 247 -48.69 -18.42 -17.01
C ILE A 247 -49.81 -19.18 -17.73
N PRO A 248 -50.94 -18.54 -18.09
CA PRO A 248 -52.02 -19.22 -18.77
C PRO A 248 -51.49 -19.74 -20.11
N LYS A 249 -51.68 -21.03 -20.37
CA LYS A 249 -51.41 -21.62 -21.69
C LYS A 249 -52.28 -20.86 -22.69
N ARG A 250 -51.66 -20.07 -23.57
CA ARG A 250 -52.33 -19.55 -24.76
C ARG A 250 -52.83 -20.74 -25.57
N ARG A 251 -54.15 -20.82 -25.75
CA ARG A 251 -54.80 -21.69 -26.75
C ARG A 251 -54.53 -21.13 -28.14
#